data_AF-A0A935ZBS5-F1
#
_entry.id   AF-A0A935ZBS5-F1
#
_cell.length_a   1.000
_cell.length_b   1.000
_cell.length_c   1.000
_cell.angle_alpha   90.00
_cell.angle_beta   90.00
_cell.angle_gamma   90.00
#
_symmetry.space_group_name_H-M   'P 1'
#
loop_
_entity.id
_entity.type
_entity.pdbx_description
1 polymer ?
#
loop_
_entity_poly.entity_id
_entity_poly.type
_entity_poly.pdbx_seq_one_letter_code
_entity_poly.pdbx_strand_id
1 'polypeptide(L)'
;MRCRSCGYEGPPRPEVLERLRIAQGELSRLDQRTRQLDASAQAAIVRALRTRWGAIVVLSLGVLPFVALAVAGVAEGFEEHPGLPLANRIIGVSLTWVPLLVYACVGGILAAFVGRARRRLLAASAAIPPERPGEPVTCAVCGASLASFGTSPIARCGYCAADNVVHPAALRQAATARSFDIDSIGATTALRAREVVSAASHASAMGVASVVGTPPVSFFAVLALLLFAKAVEPYIALAASPTPRYAWVATKRGKCVGLIGERDGVPQAHFGGNDKLPNPMTLDTLPPRFAPSAIVGRTMRLANGKRGRVVGVTGAPVTNREQLVLDSGAHGDLPGACAEE
;
A
#
# COMPACT_ATOMS: atom_id res chain seq x y z
N MET A 1 -42.68 -26.90 32.59
CA MET A 1 -41.80 -26.15 31.66
C MET A 1 -41.29 -27.13 30.62
N ARG A 2 -41.20 -26.73 29.35
CA ARG A 2 -40.61 -27.55 28.28
C ARG A 2 -39.27 -26.95 27.85
N CYS A 3 -38.20 -27.73 27.89
CA CYS A 3 -36.91 -27.32 27.34
C CYS A 3 -37.01 -27.23 25.82
N ARG A 4 -36.71 -26.07 25.22
CA ARG A 4 -36.78 -25.90 23.76
C ARG A 4 -35.69 -26.68 23.01
N SER A 5 -34.55 -26.96 23.64
CA SER A 5 -33.42 -27.62 23.00
C SER A 5 -33.58 -29.15 22.97
N CYS A 6 -33.90 -29.79 24.10
CA CYS A 6 -34.05 -31.26 24.17
C CYS A 6 -35.51 -31.75 24.23
N GLY A 7 -36.48 -30.84 24.27
CA GLY A 7 -37.90 -31.19 24.37
C GLY A 7 -38.35 -31.67 25.75
N TYR A 8 -37.45 -31.78 26.74
CA TYR A 8 -37.77 -32.28 28.08
C TYR A 8 -38.90 -31.50 28.74
N GLU A 9 -39.96 -32.20 29.12
CA GLU A 9 -41.10 -31.65 29.85
C GLU A 9 -41.00 -32.07 31.32
N GLY A 10 -40.72 -31.10 32.19
CA GLY A 10 -40.55 -31.35 33.62
C GLY A 10 -39.78 -30.23 34.31
N PRO A 11 -39.75 -30.22 35.66
CA PRO A 11 -38.86 -29.33 36.40
C PRO A 11 -37.38 -29.70 36.10
N PRO A 12 -36.47 -28.71 35.98
CA PRO A 12 -35.04 -29.00 35.85
C PRO A 12 -34.55 -29.80 37.05
N ARG A 13 -33.57 -30.70 36.85
CA ARG A 13 -32.87 -31.34 37.97
C ARG A 13 -32.31 -30.26 38.91
N PRO A 14 -32.31 -30.46 40.25
CA PRO A 14 -31.90 -29.44 41.21
C PRO A 14 -30.47 -28.90 40.95
N GLU A 15 -29.55 -29.76 40.53
CA GLU A 15 -28.19 -29.36 40.12
C GLU A 15 -28.16 -28.39 38.93
N VAL A 16 -29.02 -28.62 37.93
CA VAL A 16 -29.16 -27.74 36.76
C VAL A 16 -29.79 -26.42 37.18
N LEU A 17 -30.77 -26.47 38.09
CA LEU A 17 -31.46 -25.31 38.61
C LEU A 17 -30.51 -24.39 39.40
N GLU A 18 -29.59 -24.97 40.18
CA GLU A 18 -28.55 -24.23 40.88
C GLU A 18 -27.54 -23.59 39.92
N ARG A 19 -27.08 -24.33 38.90
CA ARG A 19 -26.23 -23.75 37.85
C ARG A 19 -26.90 -22.60 37.09
N LEU A 20 -28.20 -22.73 36.80
CA LEU A 20 -28.99 -21.66 36.15
C LEU A 20 -29.11 -20.44 37.06
N ARG A 21 -29.30 -20.61 38.38
CA ARG A 21 -29.32 -19.51 39.35
C ARG A 21 -27.97 -18.82 39.45
N ILE A 22 -26.86 -19.57 39.51
CA ILE A 22 -25.51 -19.00 39.50
C ILE A 22 -25.27 -18.22 38.21
N ALA A 23 -25.60 -18.80 37.06
CA ALA A 23 -25.48 -18.13 35.76
C ALA A 23 -26.34 -16.85 35.69
N GLN A 24 -27.57 -16.90 36.21
CA GLN A 24 -28.46 -15.74 36.28
C GLN A 24 -27.93 -14.66 37.24
N GLY A 25 -27.34 -15.07 38.37
CA GLY A 25 -26.68 -14.18 39.33
C GLY A 25 -25.49 -13.47 38.70
N GLU A 26 -24.59 -14.20 38.04
CA GLU A 26 -23.45 -13.64 37.30
C GLU A 26 -23.91 -12.73 36.15
N LEU A 27 -24.94 -13.13 35.41
CA LEU A 27 -25.60 -12.27 34.44
C LEU A 27 -26.06 -10.98 35.10
N SER A 28 -26.83 -11.03 36.20
CA SER A 28 -27.36 -9.84 36.87
C SER A 28 -26.28 -8.89 37.41
N ARG A 29 -25.09 -9.41 37.76
CA ARG A 29 -23.93 -8.62 38.21
C ARG A 29 -23.22 -7.88 37.09
N LEU A 30 -23.26 -8.39 35.85
CA LEU A 30 -22.73 -7.68 34.69
C LEU A 30 -23.60 -6.46 34.42
N ASP A 31 -23.07 -5.25 34.60
CA ASP A 31 -23.77 -4.01 34.30
C ASP A 31 -24.38 -4.07 32.88
N GLN A 32 -25.64 -3.69 32.74
CA GLN A 32 -26.36 -3.69 31.46
C GLN A 32 -25.59 -2.93 30.38
N ARG A 33 -24.84 -1.90 30.77
CA ARG A 33 -23.96 -1.13 29.87
C ARG A 33 -22.86 -1.96 29.22
N THR A 34 -22.34 -2.98 29.91
CA THR A 34 -21.30 -3.86 29.37
C THR A 34 -21.83 -4.86 28.35
N ARG A 35 -23.15 -5.07 28.30
CA ARG A 35 -23.83 -5.99 27.36
C ARG A 35 -24.35 -5.28 26.11
N GLN A 36 -24.44 -3.95 26.17
CA GLN A 36 -24.83 -3.13 25.05
C GLN A 36 -23.58 -2.73 24.27
N LEU A 37 -23.67 -2.79 22.95
CA LEU A 37 -22.65 -2.23 22.09
C LEU A 37 -22.80 -0.71 22.16
N ASP A 38 -21.69 -0.01 22.40
CA ASP A 38 -21.70 1.44 22.33
C ASP A 38 -22.02 1.91 20.90
N ALA A 39 -22.46 3.17 20.76
CA ALA A 39 -22.82 3.71 19.45
C ALA A 39 -21.66 3.62 18.44
N SER A 40 -20.41 3.69 18.92
CA SER A 40 -19.22 3.58 18.08
C SER A 40 -19.01 2.15 17.55
N ALA A 41 -19.16 1.10 18.39
CA ALA A 41 -19.09 -0.29 17.95
C ALA A 41 -20.27 -0.66 17.06
N GLN A 42 -21.48 -0.17 17.35
CA GLN A 42 -22.63 -0.37 16.45
C GLN A 42 -22.35 0.23 15.07
N ALA A 43 -21.88 1.48 15.01
CA ALA A 43 -21.51 2.12 13.76
C ALA A 43 -20.36 1.40 13.05
N ALA A 44 -19.36 0.91 13.78
CA ALA A 44 -18.24 0.14 13.23
C ALA A 44 -18.71 -1.20 12.64
N ILE A 45 -19.62 -1.92 13.30
CA ILE A 45 -20.19 -3.18 12.79
C ILE A 45 -21.02 -2.91 11.52
N VAL A 46 -21.90 -1.90 11.56
CA VAL A 46 -22.72 -1.52 10.39
C VAL A 46 -21.82 -1.13 9.21
N ARG A 47 -20.83 -0.26 9.46
CA ARG A 47 -19.86 0.16 8.44
C ARG A 47 -19.11 -1.04 7.91
N ALA A 48 -18.57 -1.88 8.79
CA ALA A 48 -17.88 -3.10 8.42
C ALA A 48 -18.75 -3.93 7.46
N LEU A 49 -19.99 -4.28 7.85
CA LEU A 49 -20.91 -5.07 7.03
C LEU A 49 -21.15 -4.45 5.64
N ARG A 50 -21.21 -3.12 5.54
CA ARG A 50 -21.44 -2.39 4.28
C ARG A 50 -20.19 -2.22 3.43
N THR A 51 -19.02 -1.98 4.03
CA THR A 51 -17.80 -1.59 3.32
C THR A 51 -16.83 -2.75 3.12
N ARG A 52 -17.24 -3.80 2.40
CA ARG A 52 -16.23 -4.71 1.80
C ARG A 52 -15.36 -3.99 0.77
N TRP A 53 -15.95 -3.03 0.07
CA TRP A 53 -15.27 -2.26 -0.99
C TRP A 53 -14.39 -1.12 -0.45
N GLY A 54 -14.69 -0.55 0.72
CA GLY A 54 -13.99 0.62 1.23
C GLY A 54 -12.47 0.40 1.40
N ALA A 55 -12.07 -0.75 1.95
CA ALA A 55 -10.65 -1.08 2.09
C ALA A 55 -9.95 -1.27 0.74
N ILE A 56 -10.64 -1.89 -0.23
CA ILE A 56 -10.12 -2.07 -1.59
C ILE A 56 -9.93 -0.70 -2.24
N VAL A 57 -10.95 0.17 -2.20
CA VAL A 57 -10.91 1.51 -2.78
C VAL A 57 -9.76 2.34 -2.18
N VAL A 58 -9.60 2.33 -0.86
CA VAL A 58 -8.50 3.05 -0.18
C VAL A 58 -7.14 2.50 -0.61
N LEU A 59 -6.96 1.19 -0.63
CA LEU A 59 -5.70 0.57 -1.06
C LEU A 59 -5.40 0.89 -2.54
N SER A 60 -6.40 0.80 -3.41
CA SER A 60 -6.29 1.13 -4.83
C SER A 60 -5.92 2.59 -5.07
N LEU A 61 -6.54 3.53 -4.34
CA LEU A 61 -6.21 4.95 -4.40
C LEU A 61 -4.75 5.24 -4.02
N GLY A 62 -4.23 4.56 -2.99
CA GLY A 62 -2.83 4.73 -2.58
C GLY A 62 -1.82 4.04 -3.50
N VAL A 63 -2.23 3.01 -4.26
CA VAL A 63 -1.39 2.35 -5.28
C VAL A 63 -1.29 3.17 -6.58
N LEU A 64 -2.34 3.91 -6.92
CA LEU A 64 -2.45 4.68 -8.17
C LEU A 64 -1.23 5.57 -8.50
N PRO A 65 -0.65 6.37 -7.58
CA PRO A 65 0.51 7.19 -7.90
C PRO A 65 1.75 6.36 -8.24
N PHE A 66 1.95 5.21 -7.61
CA PHE A 66 3.08 4.32 -7.92
C PHE A 66 2.92 3.68 -9.29
N VAL A 67 1.69 3.28 -9.64
CA VAL A 67 1.40 2.75 -10.98
C VAL A 67 1.61 3.84 -12.03
N ALA A 68 1.16 5.07 -11.78
CA ALA A 68 1.38 6.20 -12.69
C ALA A 68 2.88 6.50 -12.88
N LEU A 69 3.67 6.51 -11.80
CA LEU A 69 5.13 6.66 -11.85
C LEU A 69 5.81 5.51 -12.61
N ALA A 70 5.37 4.26 -12.39
CA ALA A 70 5.89 3.10 -13.12
C ALA A 70 5.59 3.19 -14.62
N VAL A 71 4.36 3.55 -14.99
CA VAL A 71 3.97 3.72 -16.38
C VAL A 71 4.73 4.87 -17.04
N ALA A 72 4.85 6.01 -16.36
CA ALA A 72 5.61 7.16 -16.86
C ALA A 72 7.10 6.82 -17.08
N GLY A 73 7.73 6.17 -16.10
CA GLY A 73 9.14 5.76 -16.22
C GLY A 73 9.37 4.71 -17.30
N VAL A 74 8.41 3.81 -17.51
CA VAL A 74 8.45 2.82 -18.60
C VAL A 74 8.27 3.52 -19.96
N ALA A 75 7.29 4.44 -20.09
CA ALA A 75 7.03 5.17 -21.32
C ALA A 75 8.25 6.01 -21.75
N GLU A 76 8.82 6.80 -20.83
CA GLU A 76 10.05 7.58 -21.07
C GLU A 76 11.22 6.67 -21.46
N GLY A 77 11.37 5.52 -20.79
CA GLY A 77 12.45 4.57 -21.06
C GLY A 77 12.37 3.85 -22.41
N PHE A 78 11.16 3.67 -22.97
CA PHE A 78 10.94 3.01 -24.26
C PHE A 78 10.94 3.98 -25.44
N GLU A 79 10.34 5.17 -25.30
CA GLU A 79 10.20 6.10 -26.42
C GLU A 79 11.48 6.87 -26.72
N GLU A 80 12.23 7.31 -25.69
CA GLU A 80 13.32 8.25 -25.94
C GLU A 80 14.60 7.57 -26.44
N HIS A 81 14.87 6.31 -26.05
CA HIS A 81 16.20 5.73 -26.21
C HIS A 81 16.20 4.21 -26.55
N PRO A 82 16.05 3.84 -27.83
CA PRO A 82 16.08 2.43 -28.27
C PRO A 82 17.43 1.73 -28.02
N GLY A 83 18.53 2.47 -27.87
CA GLY A 83 19.90 1.94 -27.72
C GLY A 83 20.42 1.76 -26.29
N LEU A 84 19.57 1.80 -25.27
CA LEU A 84 20.03 1.68 -23.88
C LEU A 84 20.49 0.27 -23.52
N PRO A 85 21.52 0.13 -22.67
CA PRO A 85 21.89 -1.15 -22.08
C PRO A 85 20.68 -1.74 -21.32
N LEU A 86 20.41 -3.02 -21.53
CA LEU A 86 19.33 -3.76 -20.85
C LEU A 86 19.37 -3.59 -19.32
N ALA A 87 20.58 -3.49 -18.76
CA ALA A 87 20.82 -3.27 -17.33
C ALA A 87 20.15 -1.99 -16.80
N ASN A 88 20.21 -0.86 -17.50
CA ASN A 88 19.60 0.39 -17.03
C ASN A 88 18.07 0.29 -17.01
N ARG A 89 17.49 -0.38 -18.02
CA ARG A 89 16.04 -0.63 -18.07
C ARG A 89 15.60 -1.51 -16.90
N ILE A 90 16.36 -2.57 -16.59
CA ILE A 90 16.06 -3.45 -15.46
C ILE A 90 16.16 -2.70 -14.13
N ILE A 91 17.19 -1.86 -13.93
CA ILE A 91 17.38 -1.09 -12.70
C ILE A 91 16.25 -0.07 -12.50
N GLY A 92 15.90 0.71 -13.53
CA GLY A 92 14.80 1.68 -13.45
C GLY A 92 13.45 1.01 -13.15
N VAL A 93 13.15 -0.08 -13.85
CA VAL A 93 11.93 -0.86 -13.62
C VAL A 93 11.93 -1.41 -12.19
N SER A 94 13.00 -2.08 -11.75
CA SER A 94 13.07 -2.68 -10.41
C SER A 94 12.97 -1.66 -9.28
N LEU A 95 13.60 -0.49 -9.39
CA LEU A 95 13.45 0.60 -8.43
C LEU A 95 12.00 1.08 -8.30
N THR A 96 11.21 0.99 -9.37
CA THR A 96 9.81 1.42 -9.33
C THR A 96 8.87 0.33 -8.79
N TRP A 97 9.18 -0.95 -9.04
CA TRP A 97 8.39 -2.07 -8.53
C TRP A 97 8.60 -2.35 -7.04
N VAL A 98 9.79 -2.12 -6.49
CA VAL A 98 10.09 -2.40 -5.08
C VAL A 98 9.14 -1.65 -4.12
N PRO A 99 8.94 -0.32 -4.22
CA PRO A 99 7.98 0.40 -3.38
C PRO A 99 6.54 -0.14 -3.51
N LEU A 100 6.13 -0.50 -4.73
CA LEU A 100 4.81 -1.05 -4.99
C LEU A 100 4.62 -2.40 -4.28
N LEU A 101 5.62 -3.28 -4.34
CA LEU A 101 5.61 -4.57 -3.64
C LEU A 101 5.60 -4.40 -2.11
N VAL A 102 6.43 -3.50 -1.59
CA VAL A 102 6.45 -3.18 -0.15
C VAL A 102 5.08 -2.66 0.30
N TYR A 103 4.49 -1.73 -0.45
CA TYR A 103 3.16 -1.20 -0.18
C TYR A 103 2.09 -2.29 -0.20
N ALA A 104 2.09 -3.14 -1.24
CA ALA A 104 1.13 -4.23 -1.38
C ALA A 104 1.25 -5.24 -0.23
N CYS A 105 2.47 -5.59 0.17
CA CYS A 105 2.73 -6.47 1.30
C CYS A 105 2.24 -5.87 2.63
N VAL A 106 2.63 -4.64 2.95
CA VAL A 106 2.24 -3.97 4.20
C VAL A 106 0.72 -3.75 4.24
N GLY A 107 0.15 -3.23 3.16
CA GLY A 107 -1.29 -3.03 3.03
C GLY A 107 -2.09 -4.33 3.12
N GLY A 108 -1.58 -5.41 2.50
CA GLY A 108 -2.17 -6.75 2.58
C GLY A 108 -2.14 -7.35 3.99
N ILE A 109 -1.01 -7.21 4.70
CA ILE A 109 -0.87 -7.67 6.10
C ILE A 109 -1.84 -6.91 7.01
N LEU A 110 -1.91 -5.58 6.89
CA LEU A 110 -2.83 -4.74 7.68
C LEU A 110 -4.29 -5.09 7.37
N ALA A 111 -4.64 -5.23 6.09
CA ALA A 111 -5.99 -5.62 5.67
C ALA A 111 -6.36 -7.03 6.19
N ALA A 112 -5.42 -7.98 6.18
CA ALA A 112 -5.62 -9.31 6.73
C ALA A 112 -5.82 -9.27 8.26
N PHE A 113 -5.03 -8.46 8.98
CA PHE A 113 -5.13 -8.29 10.43
C PHE A 113 -6.48 -7.67 10.82
N VAL A 114 -6.85 -6.55 10.19
CA VAL A 114 -8.16 -5.90 10.36
C VAL A 114 -9.29 -6.85 9.98
N GLY A 115 -9.13 -7.60 8.88
CA GLY A 115 -10.09 -8.60 8.42
C GLY A 115 -10.30 -9.71 9.45
N ARG A 116 -9.23 -10.20 10.09
CA ARG A 116 -9.30 -11.19 11.17
C ARG A 116 -9.94 -10.62 12.43
N ALA A 117 -9.53 -9.43 12.87
CA ALA A 117 -10.11 -8.76 14.04
C ALA A 117 -11.62 -8.53 13.86
N ARG A 118 -12.02 -8.02 12.69
CA ARG A 118 -13.43 -7.86 12.32
C ARG A 118 -14.19 -9.18 12.30
N ARG A 119 -13.59 -10.24 11.73
CA ARG A 119 -14.18 -11.58 11.71
C ARG A 119 -14.42 -12.11 13.12
N ARG A 120 -13.47 -11.91 14.04
CA ARG A 120 -13.61 -12.28 15.46
C ARG A 120 -14.70 -11.46 16.15
N LEU A 121 -14.72 -10.15 15.94
CA LEU A 121 -15.74 -9.24 16.47
C LEU A 121 -17.14 -9.67 16.03
N LEU A 122 -17.34 -9.93 14.74
CA LEU A 122 -18.64 -10.35 14.19
C LEU A 122 -19.04 -11.73 14.73
N ALA A 123 -18.11 -12.67 14.86
CA ALA A 123 -18.41 -14.00 15.41
C ALA A 123 -18.77 -13.94 16.90
N ALA A 124 -18.07 -13.12 17.68
CA ALA A 124 -18.30 -12.95 19.12
C ALA A 124 -19.62 -12.22 19.42
N SER A 125 -20.02 -11.28 18.57
CA SER A 125 -21.25 -10.51 18.70
C SER A 125 -22.44 -11.11 17.96
N ALA A 126 -22.23 -12.13 17.13
CA ALA A 126 -23.31 -12.77 16.38
C ALA A 126 -24.29 -13.51 17.29
N ALA A 127 -25.57 -13.36 16.99
CA ALA A 127 -26.61 -14.22 17.55
C ALA A 127 -26.30 -15.70 17.27
N ILE A 128 -26.89 -16.59 18.07
CA ILE A 128 -26.84 -18.03 17.81
C ILE A 128 -27.66 -18.28 16.53
N PRO A 129 -27.05 -18.85 15.47
CA PRO A 129 -27.81 -19.25 14.29
C PRO A 129 -28.85 -20.32 14.65
N PRO A 130 -29.98 -20.38 13.94
CA PRO A 130 -30.98 -21.43 14.17
C PRO A 130 -30.40 -22.80 13.78
N GLU A 131 -30.83 -23.86 14.47
CA GLU A 131 -30.43 -25.23 14.15
C GLU A 131 -31.09 -25.69 12.85
N ARG A 132 -32.32 -25.22 12.60
CA ARG A 132 -33.08 -25.53 11.38
C ARG A 132 -33.59 -24.27 10.68
N PRO A 133 -33.67 -24.27 9.33
CA PRO A 133 -34.30 -23.18 8.60
C PRO A 133 -35.72 -22.91 9.12
N GLY A 134 -36.03 -21.64 9.41
CA GLY A 134 -37.33 -21.20 9.93
C GLY A 134 -37.40 -21.06 11.46
N GLU A 135 -36.44 -21.61 12.21
CA GLU A 135 -36.34 -21.36 13.66
C GLU A 135 -35.81 -19.95 13.97
N PRO A 136 -36.18 -19.38 15.12
CA PRO A 136 -35.67 -18.07 15.51
C PRO A 136 -34.18 -18.15 15.89
N VAL A 137 -33.41 -17.14 15.51
CA VAL A 137 -32.07 -16.93 16.10
C VAL A 137 -32.22 -16.61 17.59
N THR A 138 -31.25 -17.03 18.37
CA THR A 138 -31.26 -16.81 19.82
C THR A 138 -30.12 -15.92 20.28
N CYS A 139 -30.28 -15.30 21.45
CA CYS A 139 -29.28 -14.39 22.01
C CYS A 139 -28.00 -15.14 22.34
N ALA A 140 -26.85 -14.61 21.92
CA ALA A 140 -25.54 -15.18 22.20
C ALA A 140 -25.19 -15.21 23.70
N VAL A 141 -25.84 -14.36 24.50
CA VAL A 141 -25.56 -14.22 25.94
C VAL A 141 -26.50 -15.10 26.78
N CYS A 142 -27.82 -15.00 26.58
CA CYS A 142 -28.80 -15.69 27.43
C CYS A 142 -29.59 -16.80 26.72
N GLY A 143 -29.40 -17.01 25.41
CA GLY A 143 -30.14 -18.02 24.64
C GLY A 143 -31.62 -17.70 24.40
N ALA A 144 -32.13 -16.55 24.83
CA ALA A 144 -33.51 -16.15 24.57
C ALA A 144 -33.75 -15.93 23.07
N SER A 145 -34.94 -16.29 22.59
CA SER A 145 -35.37 -16.01 21.22
C SER A 145 -35.31 -14.50 20.96
N LEU A 146 -34.66 -14.12 19.86
CA LEU A 146 -34.67 -12.73 19.43
C LEU A 146 -35.88 -12.54 18.47
N ALA A 147 -36.68 -11.49 18.67
CA ALA A 147 -37.89 -11.23 17.89
C ALA A 147 -37.52 -10.77 16.47
N SER A 148 -38.28 -11.19 15.43
CA SER A 148 -38.05 -10.85 14.02
C SER A 148 -37.45 -9.45 13.82
N PHE A 149 -36.24 -9.41 13.29
CA PHE A 149 -35.48 -8.18 13.09
C PHE A 149 -35.87 -7.59 11.74
N GLY A 150 -36.16 -6.30 11.71
CA GLY A 150 -36.31 -5.56 10.46
C GLY A 150 -35.00 -5.45 9.69
N THR A 151 -34.79 -4.34 8.99
CA THR A 151 -33.59 -4.11 8.17
C THR A 151 -32.31 -3.86 8.97
N SER A 152 -32.39 -3.77 10.31
CA SER A 152 -31.22 -3.55 11.16
C SER A 152 -30.34 -4.81 11.26
N PRO A 153 -29.03 -4.70 11.05
CA PRO A 153 -28.11 -5.82 11.22
C PRO A 153 -27.85 -6.18 12.70
N ILE A 154 -28.37 -5.39 13.64
CA ILE A 154 -28.20 -5.55 15.09
C ILE A 154 -29.57 -5.62 15.75
N ALA A 155 -29.76 -6.61 16.62
CA ALA A 155 -30.97 -6.84 17.38
C ALA A 155 -30.68 -6.84 18.87
N ARG A 156 -31.48 -6.09 19.64
CA ARG A 156 -31.41 -6.08 21.10
C ARG A 156 -32.27 -7.19 21.68
N CYS A 157 -31.71 -7.99 22.58
CA CYS A 157 -32.46 -9.01 23.28
C CYS A 157 -33.47 -8.40 24.25
N GLY A 158 -34.76 -8.72 24.12
CA GLY A 158 -35.80 -8.24 25.04
C GLY A 158 -35.68 -8.77 26.47
N TYR A 159 -34.89 -9.82 26.70
CA TYR A 159 -34.68 -10.43 28.03
C TYR A 159 -33.47 -9.85 28.76
N CYS A 160 -32.28 -9.94 28.16
CA CYS A 160 -31.03 -9.55 28.83
C CYS A 160 -30.44 -8.22 28.35
N ALA A 161 -31.14 -7.54 27.42
CA ALA A 161 -30.75 -6.29 26.78
C ALA A 161 -29.40 -6.31 26.02
N ALA A 162 -28.81 -7.49 25.78
CA ALA A 162 -27.60 -7.61 24.99
C ALA A 162 -27.86 -7.32 23.51
N ASP A 163 -26.93 -6.61 22.87
CA ASP A 163 -26.97 -6.37 21.43
C ASP A 163 -26.35 -7.58 20.68
N ASN A 164 -27.05 -8.08 19.66
CA ASN A 164 -26.64 -9.26 18.89
C ASN A 164 -26.62 -8.92 17.40
N VAL A 165 -25.57 -9.31 16.69
CA VAL A 165 -25.48 -9.16 15.24
C VAL A 165 -26.28 -10.29 14.58
N VAL A 166 -27.31 -9.91 13.84
CA VAL A 166 -28.25 -10.83 13.15
C VAL A 166 -28.04 -10.85 11.63
N HIS A 167 -27.00 -10.17 11.14
CA HIS A 167 -26.70 -10.13 9.72
C HIS A 167 -26.35 -11.52 9.15
N PRO A 168 -26.89 -11.95 7.99
CA PRO A 168 -26.68 -13.30 7.45
C PRO A 168 -25.22 -13.73 7.26
N ALA A 169 -24.33 -12.78 6.92
CA ALA A 169 -22.91 -13.06 6.81
C ALA A 169 -22.24 -13.35 8.16
N ALA A 170 -22.68 -12.69 9.24
CA ALA A 170 -22.16 -12.91 10.58
C ALA A 170 -22.68 -14.24 11.16
N LEU A 171 -23.97 -14.54 10.95
CA LEU A 171 -24.57 -15.82 11.38
C LEU A 171 -23.89 -17.03 10.74
N ARG A 172 -23.65 -16.99 9.42
CA ARG A 172 -22.91 -18.05 8.71
C ARG A 172 -21.51 -18.25 9.30
N GLN A 173 -20.83 -17.16 9.61
CA GLN A 173 -19.49 -17.22 10.18
C GLN A 173 -19.50 -17.75 11.62
N ALA A 174 -20.49 -17.37 12.42
CA ALA A 174 -20.67 -17.87 13.78
C ALA A 174 -21.00 -19.38 13.79
N ALA A 175 -21.81 -19.85 12.85
CA ALA A 175 -22.09 -21.28 12.66
C ALA A 175 -20.80 -22.07 12.42
N THR A 176 -19.92 -21.58 11.53
CA THR A 176 -18.63 -22.25 11.25
C THR A 176 -17.64 -22.19 12.41
N ALA A 177 -17.69 -21.16 13.26
CA ALA A 177 -16.77 -21.01 14.37
C ALA A 177 -17.16 -21.87 15.58
N ARG A 178 -18.46 -22.09 15.81
CA ARG A 178 -18.98 -22.81 16.98
C ARG A 178 -18.82 -24.32 16.92
N SER A 179 -18.65 -24.91 15.74
CA SER A 179 -18.35 -26.33 15.63
C SER A 179 -17.03 -26.73 16.30
N PHE A 180 -16.20 -25.76 16.70
CA PHE A 180 -14.88 -25.99 17.28
C PHE A 180 -14.75 -25.71 18.79
N ASP A 181 -15.77 -25.15 19.47
CA ASP A 181 -15.53 -24.56 20.80
C ASP A 181 -16.78 -24.55 21.71
N ILE A 182 -17.29 -25.74 22.06
CA ILE A 182 -18.41 -25.90 23.01
C ILE A 182 -17.93 -25.86 24.47
N ASP A 183 -16.66 -26.20 24.74
CA ASP A 183 -16.14 -26.37 26.11
C ASP A 183 -15.74 -25.06 26.80
N SER A 184 -15.61 -23.93 26.09
CA SER A 184 -15.09 -22.67 26.66
C SER A 184 -16.14 -21.61 27.03
N ILE A 185 -17.43 -21.89 26.87
CA ILE A 185 -18.50 -20.87 26.87
C ILE A 185 -18.74 -20.23 28.25
N GLY A 186 -18.42 -20.91 29.36
CA GLY A 186 -18.71 -20.43 30.71
C GLY A 186 -17.74 -19.38 31.27
N ALA A 187 -16.45 -19.44 30.91
CA ALA A 187 -15.41 -18.56 31.48
C ALA A 187 -15.11 -17.34 30.59
N THR A 188 -15.62 -17.30 29.36
CA THR A 188 -15.08 -16.41 28.32
C THR A 188 -15.95 -15.20 27.98
N THR A 189 -17.15 -15.03 28.54
CA THR A 189 -18.01 -13.88 28.19
C THR A 189 -17.44 -12.53 28.60
N ALA A 190 -16.89 -12.41 29.82
CA ALA A 190 -16.25 -11.16 30.28
C ALA A 190 -14.91 -10.88 29.57
N LEU A 191 -14.12 -11.93 29.29
CA LEU A 191 -12.88 -11.82 28.52
C LEU A 191 -13.17 -11.42 27.06
N ARG A 192 -14.19 -12.03 26.43
CA ARG A 192 -14.63 -11.71 25.07
C ARG A 192 -15.16 -10.28 24.96
N ALA A 193 -15.89 -9.78 25.96
CA ALA A 193 -16.34 -8.38 25.96
C ALA A 193 -15.16 -7.39 25.98
N ARG A 194 -14.13 -7.65 26.79
CA ARG A 194 -12.90 -6.82 26.83
C ARG A 194 -12.08 -6.93 25.55
N GLU A 195 -11.95 -8.13 24.97
CA GLU A 195 -11.29 -8.35 23.69
C GLU A 195 -12.02 -7.66 22.53
N VAL A 196 -13.35 -7.63 22.56
CA VAL A 196 -14.17 -6.94 21.56
C VAL A 196 -13.94 -5.43 21.60
N VAL A 197 -13.96 -4.84 22.80
CA VAL A 197 -13.74 -3.38 22.96
C VAL A 197 -12.31 -3.00 22.58
N SER A 198 -11.31 -3.77 23.01
CA SER A 198 -9.91 -3.49 22.66
C SER A 198 -9.65 -3.71 21.17
N ALA A 199 -10.20 -4.76 20.56
CA ALA A 199 -10.04 -4.99 19.12
C ALA A 199 -10.75 -3.92 18.28
N ALA A 200 -11.91 -3.43 18.71
CA ALA A 200 -12.64 -2.36 18.02
C ALA A 200 -11.89 -1.02 18.06
N SER A 201 -11.34 -0.64 19.22
CA SER A 201 -10.56 0.60 19.35
C SER A 201 -9.23 0.54 18.60
N HIS A 202 -8.54 -0.60 18.63
CA HIS A 202 -7.32 -0.78 17.82
C HIS A 202 -7.64 -0.79 16.33
N ALA A 203 -8.72 -1.44 15.90
CA ALA A 203 -9.09 -1.48 14.48
C ALA A 203 -9.50 -0.10 13.93
N SER A 204 -10.22 0.73 14.72
CA SER A 204 -10.58 2.08 14.30
C SER A 204 -9.36 3.01 14.26
N ALA A 205 -8.50 2.95 15.28
CA ALA A 205 -7.27 3.73 15.33
C ALA A 205 -6.32 3.35 14.18
N MET A 206 -6.10 2.06 13.92
CA MET A 206 -5.27 1.60 12.80
C MET A 206 -5.90 1.93 11.44
N GLY A 207 -7.22 1.86 11.31
CA GLY A 207 -7.94 2.26 10.10
C GLY A 207 -7.70 3.73 9.76
N VAL A 208 -7.85 4.64 10.73
CA VAL A 208 -7.57 6.07 10.53
C VAL A 208 -6.08 6.31 10.28
N ALA A 209 -5.20 5.68 11.08
CA ALA A 209 -3.76 5.84 10.95
C ALA A 209 -3.22 5.36 9.59
N SER A 210 -3.77 4.28 9.04
CA SER A 210 -3.44 3.83 7.68
C SER A 210 -3.91 4.84 6.63
N VAL A 211 -5.17 5.28 6.66
CA VAL A 211 -5.67 6.25 5.67
C VAL A 211 -4.87 7.56 5.69
N VAL A 212 -4.53 8.06 6.88
CA VAL A 212 -3.83 9.34 7.04
C VAL A 212 -2.31 9.19 6.88
N GLY A 213 -1.73 8.08 7.37
CA GLY A 213 -0.29 7.85 7.38
C GLY A 213 0.27 7.28 6.09
N THR A 214 -0.54 6.57 5.30
CA THR A 214 -0.07 5.94 4.06
C THR A 214 0.41 6.96 3.01
N PRO A 215 -0.29 8.08 2.72
CA PRO A 215 0.20 9.09 1.77
C PRO A 215 1.55 9.75 2.15
N PRO A 216 1.78 10.24 3.39
CA PRO A 216 3.08 10.80 3.74
C PRO A 216 4.17 9.74 3.76
N VAL A 217 3.91 8.53 4.29
CA VAL A 217 4.92 7.45 4.29
C VAL A 217 5.33 7.06 2.87
N SER A 218 4.36 6.94 1.94
CA SER A 218 4.66 6.67 0.54
C SER A 218 5.47 7.79 -0.12
N PHE A 219 5.09 9.05 0.13
CA PHE A 219 5.85 10.21 -0.36
C PHE A 219 7.29 10.21 0.15
N PHE A 220 7.51 10.04 1.46
CA PHE A 220 8.84 10.01 2.05
C PHE A 220 9.64 8.78 1.60
N ALA A 221 9.00 7.63 1.37
CA ALA A 221 9.67 6.45 0.82
C ALA A 221 10.16 6.69 -0.61
N VAL A 222 9.34 7.32 -1.47
CA VAL A 222 9.74 7.69 -2.83
C VAL A 222 10.86 8.73 -2.80
N LEU A 223 10.73 9.76 -1.96
CA LEU A 223 11.76 10.78 -1.79
C LEU A 223 13.09 10.17 -1.30
N ALA A 224 13.04 9.32 -0.28
CA ALA A 224 14.23 8.63 0.24
C ALA A 224 14.87 7.73 -0.82
N LEU A 225 14.07 7.04 -1.64
CA LEU A 225 14.56 6.22 -2.74
C LEU A 225 15.24 7.07 -3.82
N LEU A 226 14.64 8.22 -4.19
CA LEU A 226 15.23 9.15 -5.17
C LEU A 226 16.53 9.76 -4.64
N LEU A 227 16.57 10.15 -3.36
CA LEU A 227 17.79 10.66 -2.72
C LEU A 227 18.87 9.59 -2.62
N PHE A 228 18.50 8.36 -2.26
CA PHE A 228 19.42 7.22 -2.23
C PHE A 228 19.96 6.92 -3.62
N ALA A 229 19.09 6.86 -4.63
CA ALA A 229 19.49 6.66 -6.02
C ALA A 229 20.48 7.75 -6.46
N LYS A 230 20.24 9.01 -6.11
CA LYS A 230 21.15 10.13 -6.38
C LYS A 230 22.48 10.05 -5.63
N ALA A 231 22.46 9.64 -4.36
CA ALA A 231 23.66 9.50 -3.54
C ALA A 231 24.53 8.31 -3.98
N VAL A 232 23.91 7.25 -4.48
CA VAL A 232 24.58 6.01 -4.91
C VAL A 232 25.02 6.07 -6.38
N GLU A 233 24.38 6.88 -7.22
CA GLU A 233 24.72 7.12 -8.64
C GLU A 233 26.25 7.31 -8.88
N PRO A 234 27.00 8.13 -8.12
CA PRO A 234 28.44 8.29 -8.33
C PRO A 234 29.29 7.06 -7.95
N TYR A 235 28.77 6.16 -7.10
CA TYR A 235 29.47 4.94 -6.69
C TYR A 235 29.21 3.76 -7.63
N ILE A 236 28.08 3.77 -8.34
CA ILE A 236 27.75 2.77 -9.37
C ILE A 236 28.29 3.27 -10.71
N ALA A 237 29.61 3.16 -10.90
CA ALA A 237 30.23 3.45 -12.18
C ALA A 237 29.94 2.33 -13.18
N LEU A 238 28.90 2.49 -14.00
CA LEU A 238 28.68 1.62 -15.15
C LEU A 238 29.61 2.03 -16.29
N ALA A 239 30.06 1.06 -17.08
CA ALA A 239 30.83 1.34 -18.29
C ALA A 239 30.00 2.23 -19.24
N ALA A 240 30.65 3.25 -19.83
CA ALA A 240 30.01 4.09 -20.83
C ALA A 240 29.53 3.25 -22.02
N SER A 241 28.40 3.64 -22.61
CA SER A 241 27.87 2.94 -23.77
C SER A 241 28.86 3.04 -24.95
N PRO A 242 29.16 1.95 -25.67
CA PRO A 242 29.98 2.02 -26.88
C PRO A 242 29.24 2.63 -28.08
N THR A 243 27.93 2.86 -27.97
CA THR A 243 27.11 3.34 -29.08
C THR A 243 27.36 4.82 -29.41
N PRO A 244 27.61 5.18 -30.68
CA PRO A 244 27.79 6.57 -31.08
C PRO A 244 26.46 7.33 -31.07
N ARG A 245 26.21 8.10 -30.01
CA ARG A 245 24.96 8.85 -29.79
C ARG A 245 25.15 10.35 -29.51
N TYR A 246 26.39 10.80 -29.45
CA TYR A 246 26.74 12.18 -29.14
C TYR A 246 27.29 12.89 -30.37
N ALA A 247 27.08 14.19 -30.49
CA ALA A 247 27.76 14.99 -31.50
C ALA A 247 28.12 16.38 -30.98
N TRP A 248 29.08 17.00 -31.64
CA TRP A 248 29.44 18.39 -31.39
C TRP A 248 28.46 19.29 -32.11
N VAL A 249 27.78 20.15 -31.36
CA VAL A 249 26.80 21.11 -31.87
C VAL A 249 27.28 22.52 -31.57
N ALA A 250 27.30 23.37 -32.58
CA ALA A 250 27.65 24.77 -32.40
C ALA A 250 26.51 25.50 -31.67
N THR A 251 26.85 26.15 -30.56
CA THR A 251 25.91 26.93 -29.74
C THR A 251 26.48 28.32 -29.49
N LYS A 252 25.67 29.21 -28.90
CA LYS A 252 26.15 30.53 -28.43
C LYS A 252 27.30 30.44 -27.40
N ARG A 253 27.50 29.28 -26.76
CA ARG A 253 28.54 29.04 -25.75
C ARG A 253 29.78 28.32 -26.33
N GLY A 254 29.83 28.10 -27.64
CA GLY A 254 30.85 27.32 -28.33
C GLY A 254 30.33 25.96 -28.78
N LYS A 255 31.24 25.04 -29.10
CA LYS A 255 30.90 23.66 -29.48
C LYS A 255 30.54 22.86 -28.23
N CYS A 256 29.28 22.46 -28.11
CA CYS A 256 28.78 21.69 -26.97
C CYS A 256 28.35 20.30 -27.40
N VAL A 257 28.47 19.34 -26.51
CA VAL A 257 28.08 17.95 -26.74
C VAL A 257 26.56 17.85 -26.60
N GLY A 258 25.88 17.52 -27.69
CA GLY A 258 24.45 17.20 -27.70
C GLY A 258 24.22 15.69 -27.77
N LEU A 259 23.25 15.19 -27.02
CA LEU A 259 22.70 13.84 -27.25
C LEU A 259 21.79 13.92 -28.49
N ILE A 260 22.11 13.15 -29.52
CA ILE A 260 21.41 13.23 -30.80
C ILE A 260 20.23 12.27 -30.81
N GLY A 261 19.03 12.83 -30.97
CA GLY A 261 17.77 12.13 -31.17
C GLY A 261 17.11 12.55 -32.49
N GLU A 262 15.97 11.96 -32.77
CA GLU A 262 15.14 12.29 -33.92
C GLU A 262 13.68 12.29 -33.48
N ARG A 263 12.95 13.34 -33.83
CA ARG A 263 11.52 13.47 -33.53
C ARG A 263 10.81 13.87 -34.81
N ASP A 264 9.83 13.08 -35.23
CA ASP A 264 9.06 13.33 -36.46
C ASP A 264 9.94 13.48 -37.72
N GLY A 265 11.02 12.71 -37.81
CA GLY A 265 11.97 12.78 -38.94
C GLY A 265 13.00 13.91 -38.85
N VAL A 266 12.92 14.75 -37.81
CA VAL A 266 13.79 15.92 -37.64
C VAL A 266 14.88 15.64 -36.60
N PRO A 267 16.18 15.78 -36.95
CA PRO A 267 17.25 15.56 -36.00
C PRO A 267 17.28 16.66 -34.94
N GLN A 268 17.41 16.25 -33.68
CA GLN A 268 17.44 17.14 -32.52
C GLN A 268 18.65 16.84 -31.63
N ALA A 269 19.20 17.87 -31.02
CA ALA A 269 20.21 17.77 -29.97
C ALA A 269 19.61 18.10 -28.61
N HIS A 270 19.81 17.22 -27.64
CA HIS A 270 19.41 17.41 -26.24
C HIS A 270 20.63 17.74 -25.37
N PHE A 271 20.55 18.83 -24.60
CA PHE A 271 21.62 19.30 -23.71
C PHE A 271 21.20 19.18 -22.24
N GLY A 272 21.06 17.94 -21.77
CA GLY A 272 20.74 17.64 -20.38
C GLY A 272 21.63 18.38 -19.37
N GLY A 273 21.03 18.93 -18.30
CA GLY A 273 21.79 19.55 -17.19
C GLY A 273 22.33 20.96 -17.46
N ASN A 274 22.11 21.55 -18.63
CA ASN A 274 22.50 22.93 -18.95
C ASN A 274 21.29 23.77 -19.37
N ASP A 275 20.70 24.46 -18.40
CA ASP A 275 19.54 25.37 -18.55
C ASP A 275 19.81 26.58 -19.46
N LYS A 276 21.08 26.84 -19.79
CA LYS A 276 21.50 27.94 -20.66
C LYS A 276 21.54 27.58 -22.15
N LEU A 277 21.22 26.33 -22.51
CA LEU A 277 21.18 25.85 -23.89
C LEU A 277 19.74 25.49 -24.30
N PRO A 278 19.34 25.73 -25.56
CA PRO A 278 18.03 25.31 -26.04
C PRO A 278 17.92 23.78 -26.00
N ASN A 279 16.91 23.24 -25.31
CA ASN A 279 16.73 21.80 -25.14
C ASN A 279 15.25 21.42 -25.35
N PRO A 280 14.87 20.76 -26.46
CA PRO A 280 15.74 20.33 -27.57
C PRO A 280 16.17 21.48 -28.50
N MET A 281 17.27 21.27 -29.23
CA MET A 281 17.70 22.13 -30.35
C MET A 281 17.53 21.38 -31.67
N THR A 282 16.77 21.95 -32.60
CA THR A 282 16.62 21.39 -33.95
C THR A 282 17.91 21.58 -34.74
N LEU A 283 18.31 20.57 -35.52
CA LEU A 283 19.51 20.59 -36.35
C LEU A 283 19.13 20.58 -37.82
N ASP A 284 19.83 21.37 -38.64
CA ASP A 284 19.59 21.40 -40.09
C ASP A 284 20.12 20.13 -40.78
N THR A 285 21.22 19.59 -40.26
CA THR A 285 21.88 18.38 -40.78
C THR A 285 22.34 17.51 -39.63
N LEU A 286 22.33 16.19 -39.82
CA LEU A 286 22.79 15.25 -38.81
C LEU A 286 24.34 15.30 -38.69
N PRO A 287 24.89 15.80 -37.56
CA PRO A 287 26.34 15.85 -37.38
C PRO A 287 26.93 14.45 -37.17
N PRO A 288 28.25 14.26 -37.42
CA PRO A 288 28.93 13.00 -37.17
C PRO A 288 28.83 12.62 -35.69
N ARG A 289 28.28 11.44 -35.42
CA ARG A 289 28.10 10.92 -34.06
C ARG A 289 29.37 10.26 -33.57
N PHE A 290 29.64 10.36 -32.27
CA PHE A 290 30.75 9.71 -31.60
C PHE A 290 30.29 8.98 -30.33
N ALA A 291 31.06 7.95 -29.95
CA ALA A 291 30.87 7.24 -28.69
C ALA A 291 31.34 8.11 -27.52
N PRO A 292 30.69 8.04 -26.35
CA PRO A 292 31.07 8.81 -25.16
C PRO A 292 32.54 8.65 -24.76
N SER A 293 33.16 7.50 -24.97
CA SER A 293 34.58 7.30 -24.66
C SER A 293 35.53 8.16 -25.52
N ALA A 294 35.10 8.66 -26.68
CA ALA A 294 35.93 9.42 -27.61
C ALA A 294 36.31 10.83 -27.12
N ILE A 295 35.68 11.31 -26.04
CA ILE A 295 35.98 12.61 -25.44
C ILE A 295 37.00 12.53 -24.30
N VAL A 296 37.37 11.32 -23.86
CA VAL A 296 38.44 11.14 -22.86
C VAL A 296 39.72 11.79 -23.37
N GLY A 297 40.37 12.58 -22.52
CA GLY A 297 41.57 13.36 -22.83
C GLY A 297 41.31 14.78 -23.35
N ARG A 298 40.06 15.15 -23.69
CA ARG A 298 39.71 16.52 -24.11
C ARG A 298 39.50 17.44 -22.92
N THR A 299 39.79 18.72 -23.08
CA THR A 299 39.43 19.76 -22.10
C THR A 299 37.98 20.18 -22.33
N MET A 300 37.18 20.15 -21.27
CA MET A 300 35.75 20.47 -21.34
C MET A 300 35.34 21.39 -20.20
N ARG A 301 34.32 22.20 -20.48
CA ARG A 301 33.61 23.04 -19.51
C ARG A 301 32.22 22.45 -19.24
N LEU A 302 31.97 22.08 -17.98
CA LEU A 302 30.67 21.58 -17.51
C LEU A 302 29.63 22.70 -17.41
N ALA A 303 28.35 22.33 -17.29
CA ALA A 303 27.25 23.29 -17.14
C ALA A 303 27.41 24.23 -15.93
N ASN A 304 27.93 23.69 -14.82
CA ASN A 304 28.24 24.45 -13.59
C ASN A 304 29.48 25.36 -13.70
N GLY A 305 30.13 25.42 -14.88
CA GLY A 305 31.27 26.29 -15.15
C GLY A 305 32.63 25.69 -14.79
N LYS A 306 32.68 24.54 -14.12
CA LYS A 306 33.93 23.82 -13.85
C LYS A 306 34.58 23.37 -15.16
N ARG A 307 35.92 23.39 -15.19
CA ARG A 307 36.75 23.09 -16.37
C ARG A 307 37.80 22.06 -15.99
N GLY A 308 38.23 21.25 -16.95
CA GLY A 308 39.27 20.26 -16.74
C GLY A 308 39.38 19.28 -17.88
N ARG A 309 40.43 18.46 -17.87
CA ARG A 309 40.59 17.36 -18.83
C ARG A 309 39.68 16.21 -18.41
N VAL A 310 38.93 15.65 -19.36
CA VAL A 310 38.11 14.45 -19.13
C VAL A 310 39.02 13.25 -18.90
N VAL A 311 38.96 12.64 -17.71
CA VAL A 311 39.72 11.42 -17.37
C VAL A 311 38.90 10.15 -17.53
N GLY A 312 37.56 10.28 -17.51
CA GLY A 312 36.67 9.14 -17.66
C GLY A 312 35.25 9.55 -18.02
N VAL A 313 34.51 8.58 -18.54
CA VAL A 313 33.08 8.71 -18.81
C VAL A 313 32.39 7.47 -18.26
N THR A 314 31.38 7.65 -17.43
CA THR A 314 30.60 6.58 -16.81
C THR A 314 29.14 6.67 -17.22
N GLY A 315 28.46 5.53 -17.30
CA GLY A 315 27.01 5.51 -17.47
C GLY A 315 26.32 5.78 -16.13
N ALA A 316 25.34 6.68 -16.12
CA ALA A 316 24.55 6.99 -14.94
C ALA A 316 23.15 6.35 -15.09
N PRO A 317 22.82 5.28 -14.32
CA PRO A 317 21.64 4.45 -14.58
C PRO A 317 20.32 5.18 -14.27
N VAL A 318 20.34 6.15 -13.35
CA VAL A 318 19.14 6.86 -12.89
C VAL A 318 18.75 7.95 -13.88
N THR A 319 19.72 8.78 -14.29
CA THR A 319 19.48 9.84 -15.29
C THR A 319 19.53 9.32 -16.72
N ASN A 320 20.03 8.10 -16.89
CA ASN A 320 20.21 7.45 -18.17
C ASN A 320 21.09 8.24 -19.17
N ARG A 321 22.03 9.01 -18.60
CA ARG A 321 23.01 9.83 -19.30
C ARG A 321 24.41 9.41 -18.92
N GLU A 322 25.37 9.74 -19.76
CA GLU A 322 26.77 9.58 -19.42
C GLU A 322 27.22 10.76 -18.56
N GLN A 323 27.97 10.47 -17.51
CA GLN A 323 28.65 11.43 -16.68
C GLN A 323 30.12 11.51 -17.05
N LEU A 324 30.58 12.74 -17.16
CA LEU A 324 31.98 13.12 -17.27
C LEU A 324 32.64 13.09 -15.91
N VAL A 325 33.87 12.57 -15.86
CA VAL A 325 34.78 12.76 -14.74
C VAL A 325 35.96 13.59 -15.24
N LEU A 326 36.17 14.75 -14.62
CA LEU A 326 37.32 15.60 -14.89
C LEU A 326 38.51 15.21 -14.01
N ASP A 327 39.72 15.56 -14.45
CA ASP A 327 40.98 15.45 -13.70
C ASP A 327 40.93 16.08 -12.29
N SER A 328 40.15 17.14 -12.11
CA SER A 328 39.85 17.77 -10.81
C SER A 328 38.96 16.93 -9.88
N GLY A 329 38.46 15.77 -10.34
CA GLY A 329 37.44 14.97 -9.64
C GLY A 329 36.02 15.54 -9.76
N ALA A 330 35.82 16.60 -10.56
CA ALA A 330 34.49 17.13 -10.81
C ALA A 330 33.69 16.21 -11.73
N HIS A 331 32.42 15.99 -11.37
CA HIS A 331 31.46 15.24 -12.17
C HIS A 331 30.44 16.17 -12.83
N GLY A 332 29.95 15.79 -14.01
CA GLY A 332 28.84 16.47 -14.67
C GLY A 332 28.25 15.68 -15.83
N ASP A 333 27.05 16.02 -16.26
CA ASP A 333 26.41 15.40 -17.43
C ASP A 333 27.24 15.67 -18.69
N LEU A 334 27.42 14.64 -19.53
CA LEU A 334 28.05 14.75 -20.84
C LEU A 334 27.23 15.63 -21.81
N PRO A 335 25.91 15.41 -21.99
CA PRO A 335 25.08 16.38 -22.70
C PRO A 335 25.23 17.78 -22.08
N GLY A 336 25.41 18.82 -22.90
CA GLY A 336 25.51 20.20 -22.46
C GLY A 336 26.91 20.63 -21.98
N ALA A 337 27.88 19.73 -21.87
CA ALA A 337 29.28 20.10 -21.68
C ALA A 337 29.88 20.64 -22.98
N CYS A 338 30.72 21.68 -22.89
CA CYS A 338 31.28 22.36 -24.06
C CYS A 338 32.78 22.17 -24.16
N ALA A 339 33.29 22.02 -25.38
CA ALA A 339 34.71 22.05 -25.66
C ALA A 339 35.29 23.43 -25.28
N GLU A 340 36.49 23.40 -24.75
CA GLU A 340 37.32 24.58 -24.58
C GLU A 340 38.36 24.54 -25.71
N GLU A 341 38.17 25.40 -26.72
CA GLU A 341 39.10 25.57 -27.84
C GLU A 341 40.26 26.50 -27.44
#